data_AF-A0A8T4N4A8-F1
#
_entry.id   AF-A0A8T4N4A8-F1
#
_cell.length_a   1.000
_cell.length_b   1.000
_cell.length_c   1.000
_cell.angle_alpha   90.00
_cell.angle_beta   90.00
_cell.angle_gamma   90.00
#
_symmetry.space_group_name_H-M   'P 1'
#
loop_
_entity.id
_entity.type
_entity.pdbx_description
1 polymer ?
#
loop_
_entity_poly.entity_id
_entity_poly.type
_entity_poly.pdbx_seq_one_letter_code
_entity_poly.pdbx_strand_id
1 'polypeptide(L)'
;MLDEIFDNFSKNSIFKNKRTLQANYTPEVIRHRESEIKQIASILAPSLRLEKPSNLFLYGVTGTGKTLSVKYVVSQLLEKAKTGGFNLRIIYINCKLKKVADTEYRILAELLSALGKKVPETGLPTDSLYKQFIEIVNEEDQLLILVLDEIDQAVDKIG
;
A
#
# COMPACT_ATOMS: atom_id res chain seq x y z
N MET A 1 15.40 -29.85 -29.63
CA MET A 1 13.96 -29.52 -29.43
C MET A 1 13.77 -28.37 -28.45
N LEU A 2 14.32 -28.44 -27.22
CA LEU A 2 14.23 -27.31 -26.26
C LEU A 2 15.08 -26.11 -26.66
N ASP A 3 16.29 -26.34 -27.18
CA ASP A 3 17.20 -25.27 -27.59
C ASP A 3 16.63 -24.41 -28.72
N GLU A 4 15.94 -25.04 -29.68
CA GLU A 4 15.27 -24.36 -30.79
C GLU A 4 14.10 -23.49 -30.32
N ILE A 5 13.40 -23.90 -29.26
CA ILE A 5 12.34 -23.10 -28.62
C ILE A 5 12.94 -21.90 -27.91
N PHE A 6 14.03 -22.08 -27.15
CA PHE A 6 14.69 -21.00 -26.42
C PHE A 6 15.38 -20.00 -27.35
N ASP A 7 16.01 -20.46 -28.41
CA ASP A 7 16.64 -19.62 -29.43
C ASP A 7 15.62 -18.77 -30.17
N ASN A 8 14.45 -19.33 -30.51
CA ASN A 8 13.35 -18.58 -31.12
C ASN A 8 12.78 -17.51 -30.18
N PHE A 9 12.66 -17.83 -28.89
CA PHE A 9 12.20 -16.86 -27.89
C PHE A 9 13.24 -15.76 -27.61
N SER A 10 14.53 -16.07 -27.72
CA SER A 10 15.63 -15.13 -27.48
C SER A 10 15.86 -14.16 -28.65
N LYS A 11 15.71 -14.63 -29.90
CA LYS A 11 16.06 -13.84 -31.10
C LYS A 11 15.00 -12.85 -31.56
N ASN A 12 13.71 -13.06 -31.24
CA ASN A 12 12.59 -12.31 -31.83
C ASN A 12 11.74 -11.58 -30.78
N SER A 13 12.28 -10.54 -30.13
CA SER A 13 11.49 -9.67 -29.24
C SER A 13 11.34 -8.26 -29.79
N ILE A 14 10.09 -7.82 -30.01
CA ILE A 14 9.74 -6.41 -30.26
C ILE A 14 9.86 -5.53 -29.02
N PHE A 15 9.97 -6.15 -27.84
CA PHE A 15 10.01 -5.44 -26.56
C PHE A 15 11.45 -5.24 -26.10
N LYS A 16 11.83 -3.97 -25.85
CA LYS A 16 13.07 -3.64 -25.13
C LYS A 16 12.99 -4.04 -23.65
N ASN A 17 11.83 -3.84 -23.02
CA ASN A 17 11.56 -4.29 -21.65
C ASN A 17 10.06 -4.58 -21.47
N LYS A 18 9.66 -5.85 -21.51
CA LYS A 18 8.26 -6.25 -21.33
C LYS A 18 7.72 -5.99 -19.91
N ARG A 19 8.59 -5.81 -18.92
CA ARG A 19 8.18 -5.57 -17.52
C ARG A 19 7.41 -4.26 -17.36
N THR A 20 7.67 -3.26 -18.21
CA THR A 20 6.97 -1.96 -18.15
C THR A 20 5.48 -2.05 -18.48
N LEU A 21 5.05 -3.17 -19.08
CA LEU A 21 3.65 -3.44 -19.42
C LEU A 21 2.94 -4.30 -18.37
N GLN A 22 3.64 -4.75 -17.33
CA GLN A 22 3.03 -5.53 -16.26
C GLN A 22 2.16 -4.63 -15.37
N ALA A 23 1.04 -5.15 -14.88
CA ALA A 23 0.10 -4.39 -14.06
C ALA A 23 0.68 -3.86 -12.73
N ASN A 24 1.77 -4.47 -12.24
CA ASN A 24 2.49 -4.07 -11.04
C ASN A 24 3.66 -3.10 -11.32
N TYR A 25 3.89 -2.72 -12.58
CA TYR A 25 4.92 -1.74 -12.91
C TYR A 25 4.52 -0.34 -12.44
N THR A 26 5.44 0.32 -11.75
CA THR A 26 5.27 1.71 -11.31
C THR A 26 6.25 2.58 -12.12
N PRO A 27 5.78 3.44 -13.04
CA PRO A 27 6.65 4.36 -13.77
C PRO A 27 7.23 5.43 -12.85
N GLU A 28 8.39 5.96 -13.23
CA GLU A 28 9.03 7.09 -12.51
C GLU A 28 8.22 8.39 -12.63
N VAL A 29 7.53 8.57 -13.76
CA VAL A 29 6.70 9.76 -14.02
C VAL A 29 5.28 9.32 -14.35
N ILE A 30 4.33 9.81 -13.56
CA ILE A 30 2.90 9.63 -13.81
C ILE A 30 2.38 10.86 -14.54
N ARG A 31 2.02 10.68 -15.81
CA ARG A 31 1.45 11.76 -16.63
C ARG A 31 -0.06 11.90 -16.40
N HIS A 32 -0.57 13.13 -16.54
CA HIS A 32 -2.01 13.45 -16.47
C HIS A 32 -2.67 13.20 -15.10
N ARG A 33 -1.86 13.14 -14.04
CA ARG A 33 -2.31 13.00 -12.63
C ARG A 33 -1.61 13.97 -11.70
N GLU A 34 -0.98 15.00 -12.26
CA GLU A 34 -0.16 15.95 -11.53
C GLU A 34 -0.99 16.72 -10.50
N SER A 35 -2.25 17.06 -10.82
CA SER A 35 -3.18 17.70 -9.90
C SER A 35 -3.51 16.82 -8.69
N GLU A 36 -3.88 15.57 -8.92
CA GLU A 36 -4.28 14.62 -7.89
C GLU A 36 -3.09 14.26 -7.02
N ILE A 37 -1.92 14.02 -7.62
CA ILE A 37 -0.68 13.77 -6.89
C ILE A 37 -0.35 14.95 -5.98
N LYS A 38 -0.46 16.19 -6.47
CA LYS A 38 -0.24 17.39 -5.65
C LYS A 38 -1.24 17.51 -4.51
N GLN A 39 -2.51 17.20 -4.74
CA GLN A 39 -3.53 17.25 -3.69
C GLN A 39 -3.27 16.22 -2.60
N ILE A 40 -3.03 14.95 -2.98
CA ILE A 40 -2.70 13.87 -2.04
C ILE A 40 -1.45 14.25 -1.24
N ALA A 41 -0.39 14.71 -1.92
CA ALA A 41 0.85 15.12 -1.27
C ALA A 41 0.65 16.29 -0.30
N SER A 42 -0.16 17.29 -0.65
CA SER A 42 -0.43 18.45 0.21
C SER A 42 -1.18 18.05 1.48
N ILE A 43 -2.14 17.11 1.37
CA ILE A 43 -2.90 16.60 2.51
C ILE A 43 -2.00 15.79 3.44
N LEU A 44 -1.08 14.99 2.89
CA LEU A 44 -0.19 14.13 3.67
C LEU A 44 1.08 14.84 4.15
N ALA A 45 1.47 15.98 3.58
CA ALA A 45 2.70 16.69 3.92
C ALA A 45 2.89 17.00 5.43
N PRO A 46 1.85 17.33 6.24
CA PRO A 46 2.00 17.52 7.68
C PRO A 46 2.61 16.32 8.41
N SER A 47 2.49 15.11 7.86
CA SER A 47 3.08 13.90 8.44
C SER A 47 4.60 13.95 8.55
N LEU A 48 5.28 14.75 7.72
CA LEU A 48 6.72 14.99 7.84
C LEU A 48 7.08 15.80 9.09
N ARG A 49 6.12 16.41 9.79
CA ARG A 49 6.34 17.07 11.08
C ARG A 49 5.80 16.24 12.24
N LEU A 50 5.47 14.97 11.99
CA LEU A 50 4.74 14.09 12.92
C LEU A 50 3.37 14.66 13.34
N GLU A 51 2.83 15.60 12.56
CA GLU A 51 1.47 16.11 12.74
C GLU A 51 0.49 15.17 12.02
N LYS A 52 -0.64 14.87 12.67
CA LYS A 52 -1.68 14.03 12.09
C LYS A 52 -2.29 14.72 10.85
N PRO A 53 -2.14 14.15 9.63
CA PRO A 53 -2.78 14.70 8.44
C PRO A 53 -4.29 14.42 8.45
N SER A 54 -5.03 15.11 7.59
CA SER A 54 -6.44 14.81 7.35
C SER A 54 -6.59 13.43 6.69
N ASN A 55 -7.61 12.68 7.11
CA ASN A 55 -7.97 11.43 6.45
C ASN A 55 -8.37 11.70 5.00
N LEU A 56 -7.91 10.83 4.10
CA LEU A 56 -8.14 10.94 2.67
C LEU A 56 -8.97 9.74 2.18
N PHE A 57 -10.08 10.03 1.51
CA PHE A 57 -10.90 9.02 0.84
C PHE A 57 -10.85 9.24 -0.68
N LEU A 58 -10.33 8.26 -1.42
CA LEU A 58 -10.18 8.34 -2.88
C LEU A 58 -11.17 7.40 -3.55
N TYR A 59 -12.03 7.96 -4.41
CA TYR A 59 -13.02 7.21 -5.18
C TYR A 59 -12.86 7.44 -6.69
N GLY A 60 -13.42 6.54 -7.48
CA GLY A 60 -13.40 6.60 -8.94
C GLY A 60 -13.38 5.23 -9.58
N VAL A 61 -13.60 5.15 -10.89
CA VAL A 61 -13.66 3.86 -11.63
C VAL A 61 -12.32 3.12 -11.57
N THR A 62 -12.34 1.79 -11.70
CA THR A 62 -11.13 0.95 -11.81
C THR A 62 -10.28 1.37 -13.02
N GLY A 63 -8.96 1.26 -12.91
CA GLY A 63 -8.04 1.64 -14.00
C GLY A 63 -7.81 3.15 -14.15
N THR A 64 -8.40 3.99 -13.29
CA THR A 64 -8.14 5.43 -13.29
C THR A 64 -6.77 5.80 -12.68
N GLY A 65 -6.04 4.88 -12.06
CA GLY A 65 -4.71 5.16 -11.52
C GLY A 65 -4.69 5.67 -10.07
N LYS A 66 -5.79 5.51 -9.31
CA LYS A 66 -5.82 5.81 -7.87
C LYS A 66 -4.68 5.15 -7.10
N THR A 67 -4.57 3.82 -7.20
CA THR A 67 -3.50 3.02 -6.59
C THR A 67 -2.11 3.51 -7.01
N LEU A 68 -1.94 3.84 -8.30
CA LEU A 68 -0.67 4.30 -8.83
C LEU A 68 -0.26 5.66 -8.23
N SER A 69 -1.18 6.63 -8.20
CA SER A 69 -0.95 7.95 -7.61
C SER A 69 -0.65 7.87 -6.11
N VAL A 70 -1.38 7.04 -5.36
CA VAL A 70 -1.14 6.85 -3.92
C VAL A 70 0.22 6.21 -3.67
N LYS A 71 0.55 5.12 -4.36
CA LYS A 71 1.86 4.44 -4.22
C LYS A 71 3.01 5.39 -4.54
N TYR A 72 2.86 6.22 -5.56
CA TYR A 72 3.86 7.23 -5.90
C TYR A 72 4.04 8.25 -4.78
N VAL A 73 2.95 8.87 -4.29
CA VAL A 73 3.04 9.86 -3.21
C VAL A 73 3.60 9.26 -1.93
N VAL A 74 3.14 8.07 -1.54
CA VAL A 74 3.63 7.33 -0.37
C VAL A 74 5.13 7.02 -0.50
N SER A 75 5.57 6.59 -1.67
CA SER A 75 7.00 6.34 -1.93
C SER A 75 7.82 7.61 -1.79
N GLN A 76 7.39 8.73 -2.38
CA GLN A 76 8.07 10.02 -2.25
C GLN A 76 8.08 10.52 -0.79
N LEU A 77 6.98 10.32 -0.07
CA LEU A 77 6.84 10.70 1.33
C LEU A 77 7.79 9.89 2.24
N LEU A 78 7.90 8.58 2.02
CA LEU A 78 8.86 7.72 2.74
C LEU A 78 10.31 8.12 2.48
N GLU A 79 10.67 8.43 1.24
CA GLU A 79 12.02 8.89 0.91
C GLU A 79 12.34 10.25 1.57
N LYS A 80 11.37 11.17 1.61
CA LYS A 80 11.48 12.43 2.36
C LYS A 80 11.56 12.22 3.87
N ALA A 81 10.80 11.27 4.41
CA ALA A 81 10.84 10.92 5.82
C ALA A 81 12.23 10.41 6.23
N LYS A 82 12.79 9.45 5.47
CA LYS A 82 14.13 8.91 5.70
C LYS A 82 15.21 9.98 5.63
N THR A 83 15.19 10.82 4.60
CA THR A 83 16.21 11.86 4.41
C THR A 83 16.11 12.99 5.44
N GLY A 84 14.91 13.27 5.95
CA GLY A 84 14.68 14.27 7.00
C GLY A 84 14.81 13.73 8.44
N GLY A 85 14.99 12.42 8.63
CA GLY A 85 15.03 11.80 9.95
C GLY A 85 13.68 11.80 10.68
N PHE A 86 12.56 11.81 9.94
CA PHE A 86 11.23 11.80 10.51
C PHE A 86 10.77 10.37 10.80
N ASN A 87 10.28 10.10 12.01
CA ASN A 87 9.77 8.78 12.41
C ASN A 87 8.35 8.53 11.85
N LEU A 88 8.26 8.40 10.53
CA LEU A 88 7.02 8.16 9.80
C LEU A 88 6.98 6.72 9.30
N ARG A 89 5.96 5.98 9.72
CA ARG A 89 5.67 4.64 9.23
C ARG A 89 4.45 4.67 8.32
N ILE A 90 4.53 3.97 7.20
CA ILE A 90 3.40 3.83 6.27
C ILE A 90 3.17 2.36 5.99
N ILE A 91 1.94 1.89 6.23
CA ILE A 91 1.52 0.52 5.94
C ILE A 91 0.49 0.57 4.81
N TYR A 92 0.74 -0.22 3.77
CA TYR A 92 -0.16 -0.36 2.62
C TYR A 92 -0.77 -1.77 2.63
N ILE A 93 -2.10 -1.83 2.60
CA ILE A 93 -2.89 -3.05 2.54
C ILE A 93 -3.78 -2.99 1.30
N ASN A 94 -3.74 -4.04 0.49
CA ASN A 94 -4.73 -4.24 -0.57
C ASN A 94 -5.84 -5.16 -0.06
N CYS A 95 -7.05 -4.62 0.10
CA CYS A 95 -8.20 -5.29 0.69
C CYS A 95 -8.93 -6.26 -0.27
N LYS A 96 -8.56 -6.31 -1.55
CA LYS A 96 -9.12 -7.30 -2.50
C LYS A 96 -8.50 -8.68 -2.33
N LEU A 97 -7.30 -8.76 -1.77
CA LEU A 97 -6.66 -10.05 -1.52
C LEU A 97 -7.47 -10.82 -0.47
N LYS A 98 -8.12 -11.92 -0.88
CA LYS A 98 -8.96 -12.77 -0.01
C LYS A 98 -8.27 -13.15 1.31
N LYS A 99 -6.95 -13.34 1.28
CA LYS A 99 -6.16 -13.68 2.48
C LYS A 99 -5.99 -12.53 3.47
N VAL A 100 -6.33 -11.29 3.09
CA VAL A 100 -5.94 -10.06 3.79
C VAL A 100 -7.13 -9.30 4.39
N ALA A 101 -8.29 -9.26 3.74
CA ALA A 101 -9.37 -8.36 4.21
C ALA A 101 -10.80 -8.91 4.07
N ASP A 102 -10.98 -10.24 4.08
CA ASP A 102 -12.32 -10.82 4.12
C ASP A 102 -13.05 -10.57 5.47
N THR A 103 -12.31 -10.22 6.54
CA THR A 103 -12.87 -9.86 7.85
C THR A 103 -12.02 -8.77 8.50
N GLU A 104 -12.62 -8.01 9.43
CA GLU A 104 -11.90 -7.07 10.30
C GLU A 104 -10.69 -7.72 10.98
N TYR A 105 -10.86 -8.96 11.47
CA TYR A 105 -9.78 -9.76 12.05
C TYR A 105 -8.57 -9.89 11.10
N ARG A 106 -8.80 -10.16 9.82
CA ARG A 106 -7.71 -10.34 8.84
C ARG A 106 -6.99 -9.04 8.54
N ILE A 107 -7.71 -7.92 8.47
CA ILE A 107 -7.10 -6.59 8.29
C ILE A 107 -6.17 -6.30 9.47
N LEU A 108 -6.65 -6.51 10.70
CA LEU A 108 -5.83 -6.31 11.92
C LEU A 108 -4.65 -7.27 11.97
N ALA A 109 -4.84 -8.54 11.60
CA ALA A 109 -3.76 -9.52 11.55
C ALA A 109 -2.69 -9.11 10.54
N GLU A 110 -3.06 -8.59 9.37
CA GLU A 110 -2.12 -8.08 8.38
C GLU A 110 -1.41 -6.81 8.86
N LEU A 111 -2.12 -5.89 9.53
CA LEU A 111 -1.52 -4.71 10.16
C LEU A 111 -0.47 -5.11 11.20
N LEU A 112 -0.81 -6.05 12.09
CA LEU A 112 0.12 -6.58 13.09
C LEU A 112 1.32 -7.29 12.45
N SER A 113 1.09 -8.05 11.38
CA SER A 113 2.14 -8.70 10.59
C SER A 113 3.09 -7.67 9.96
N ALA A 114 2.56 -6.59 9.36
CA ALA A 114 3.33 -5.48 8.82
C ALA A 114 4.08 -4.69 9.91
N LEU A 115 3.59 -4.75 11.15
CA LEU A 115 4.27 -4.24 12.34
C LEU A 115 5.32 -5.21 12.93
N GLY A 116 5.44 -6.43 12.40
CA GLY A 116 6.43 -7.44 12.81
C GLY A 116 5.92 -8.45 13.85
N LYS A 117 4.63 -8.44 14.19
CA LYS A 117 4.01 -9.44 15.08
C LYS A 117 3.39 -10.58 14.28
N LYS A 118 3.71 -11.81 14.66
CA LYS A 118 3.02 -12.99 14.15
C LYS A 118 1.70 -13.16 14.89
N VAL A 119 0.60 -13.07 14.14
CA VAL A 119 -0.74 -13.35 14.65
C VAL A 119 -1.09 -14.80 14.28
N PRO A 120 -1.60 -15.61 15.23
CA PRO A 120 -2.15 -16.93 14.92
C PRO A 120 -3.26 -16.85 13.85
N GLU A 121 -3.36 -17.86 12.99
CA GLU A 121 -4.36 -17.87 11.90
C GLU A 121 -5.80 -17.76 12.43
N THR A 122 -6.09 -18.31 13.62
CA THR A 122 -7.39 -18.22 14.29
C THR A 122 -7.25 -18.32 15.82
N GLY A 123 -8.32 -17.98 16.55
CA GLY A 123 -8.47 -18.26 17.99
C GLY A 123 -8.29 -17.07 18.92
N LEU A 124 -7.86 -15.92 18.42
CA LEU A 124 -7.82 -14.68 19.20
C LEU A 124 -9.11 -13.86 19.01
N PRO A 125 -9.66 -13.26 20.08
CA PRO A 125 -10.70 -12.25 19.94
C PRO A 125 -10.19 -11.03 19.16
N THR A 126 -11.02 -10.45 18.28
CA THR A 126 -10.68 -9.24 17.51
C THR A 126 -10.23 -8.09 18.42
N ASP A 127 -10.88 -7.92 19.58
CA ASP A 127 -10.51 -6.92 20.58
C ASP A 127 -9.07 -7.09 21.11
N SER A 128 -8.59 -8.34 21.18
CA SER A 128 -7.21 -8.63 21.58
C SER A 128 -6.23 -8.17 20.51
N LEU A 129 -6.55 -8.37 19.22
CA LEU A 129 -5.74 -7.86 18.11
C LEU A 129 -5.71 -6.34 18.11
N TYR A 130 -6.85 -5.68 18.34
CA TYR A 130 -6.92 -4.23 18.45
C TYR A 130 -6.02 -3.69 19.57
N LYS A 131 -6.09 -4.30 20.77
CA LYS A 131 -5.23 -3.90 21.89
C LYS A 131 -3.75 -4.05 21.54
N GLN A 132 -3.36 -5.18 20.97
CA GLN A 132 -1.97 -5.40 20.53
C GLN A 132 -1.54 -4.38 19.47
N PHE A 133 -2.42 -4.04 18.53
CA PHE A 133 -2.11 -3.04 17.50
C PHE A 133 -1.84 -1.67 18.13
N ILE A 134 -2.72 -1.23 19.04
CA ILE A 134 -2.57 0.05 19.76
C ILE A 134 -1.32 0.06 20.64
N GLU A 135 -1.03 -1.03 21.33
CA GLU A 135 0.19 -1.18 22.14
C GLU A 135 1.44 -0.94 21.29
N ILE A 136 1.57 -1.61 20.14
CA ILE A 136 2.74 -1.48 19.25
C ILE A 136 2.85 -0.07 18.66
N VAL A 137 1.73 0.54 18.27
CA VAL A 137 1.75 1.90 17.74
C VAL A 137 2.24 2.89 18.79
N ASN A 138 1.93 2.65 20.07
CA ASN A 138 2.34 3.48 21.19
C ASN A 138 3.75 3.15 21.74
N GLU A 139 4.41 2.07 21.29
CA GLU A 139 5.75 1.69 21.74
C GLU A 139 6.83 2.68 21.26
N GLU A 140 6.58 3.39 20.16
CA GLU A 140 7.49 4.38 19.58
C GLU A 140 6.77 5.72 19.39
N ASP A 141 7.49 6.83 19.57
CA ASP A 141 6.99 8.16 19.18
C ASP A 141 7.05 8.28 17.65
N GLN A 142 6.03 7.72 16.99
CA GLN A 142 5.94 7.60 15.53
C GLN A 142 4.58 8.09 15.03
N LEU A 143 4.56 8.51 13.76
CA LEU A 143 3.31 8.71 13.05
C LEU A 143 3.07 7.53 12.12
N LEU A 144 1.88 6.91 12.20
CA LEU A 144 1.47 5.80 11.34
C LEU A 144 0.42 6.26 10.33
N ILE A 145 0.71 6.11 9.03
CA ILE A 145 -0.27 6.24 7.95
C ILE A 145 -0.68 4.86 7.47
N LEU A 146 -1.99 4.60 7.47
CA LEU A 146 -2.58 3.39 6.92
C LEU A 146 -3.20 3.68 5.54
N VAL A 147 -2.79 2.92 4.54
CA VAL A 147 -3.39 2.96 3.20
C VAL A 147 -4.15 1.66 2.97
N LEU A 148 -5.48 1.77 2.90
CA LEU A 148 -6.39 0.66 2.63
C LEU A 148 -6.91 0.79 1.20
N ASP A 149 -6.34 0.01 0.27
CA ASP A 149 -6.71 0.02 -1.14
C ASP A 149 -7.81 -0.99 -1.44
N GLU A 150 -8.75 -0.64 -2.33
CA GLU A 150 -9.95 -1.46 -2.65
C GLU A 150 -10.77 -1.85 -1.39
N ILE A 151 -10.94 -0.91 -0.45
CA ILE A 151 -11.66 -1.13 0.83
C ILE A 151 -13.14 -1.53 0.64
N ASP A 152 -13.74 -1.14 -0.49
CA ASP A 152 -15.09 -1.54 -0.89
C ASP A 152 -15.25 -3.08 -0.87
N GLN A 153 -14.20 -3.80 -1.28
CA GLN A 153 -14.18 -5.26 -1.31
C GLN A 153 -14.18 -5.92 0.08
N ALA A 154 -13.79 -5.18 1.11
CA ALA A 154 -13.84 -5.64 2.50
C ALA A 154 -15.21 -5.32 3.12
N VAL A 155 -15.77 -4.14 2.84
CA VAL A 155 -17.06 -3.71 3.39
C VAL A 155 -18.20 -4.62 2.93
N ASP A 156 -18.23 -5.00 1.65
CA ASP A 156 -19.25 -5.88 1.07
C ASP A 156 -19.29 -7.30 1.69
N LYS A 157 -18.25 -7.69 2.44
CA LYS A 157 -18.13 -9.03 3.04
C LYS A 157 -18.30 -9.02 4.57
N ILE A 158 -18.11 -7.86 5.19
CA ILE A 158 -18.17 -7.69 6.65
C ILE A 158 -19.58 -7.29 7.10
N GLY A 159 -20.34 -6.59 6.24
CA GLY A 159 -21.77 -6.31 6.43
C GLY A 159 -22.67 -7.38 5.83
#